data_AF-T1HDE5-F1
#
_entry.id   AF-T1HDE5-F1
#
_cell.length_a   1.000
_cell.length_b   1.000
_cell.length_c   1.000
_cell.angle_alpha   90.00
_cell.angle_beta   90.00
_cell.angle_gamma   90.00
#
_symmetry.space_group_name_H-M   'P 1'
#
loop_
_entity.id
_entity.type
_entity.pdbx_description
1 polymer ?
#
loop_
_entity_poly.entity_id
_entity_poly.type
_entity_poly.pdbx_seq_one_letter_code
_entity_poly.pdbx_strand_id
1 'polypeptide(L)'
;VAREGIVLTDAQIAALEKKAHDDEACGEIETAHPGYLGSQDTFYVGNLKGVGRIYQQTFVDTYSKVAHCKLYTNKTPLTAADLLNDSVLPFYEAQGLPVLRILTDRGTEYCGKVEQHDYQLYLAINDIEHTKGKRFGRRNFFILLGIPCMFSYSFMWVGDMGYWYYLLTYLVFDVVYTMILVPYETLVPEMTDDFKQKTKFSGARIALAQLSAILAAFLPGILLSHFGKDNSIPFFYSRLVFSVICATVLTLVYFFTWERPSEEMSAASLQAEKELTDAGTKA
;
A
#
# COMPACT_ATOMS: atom_id res chain seq x y z
N VAL A 1 19.01 -12.69 27.51
CA VAL A 1 20.28 -13.23 26.96
C VAL A 1 21.51 -12.72 27.73
N ALA A 2 21.88 -11.43 27.68
CA ALA A 2 23.10 -10.94 28.34
C ALA A 2 23.08 -11.01 29.89
N ARG A 3 21.89 -11.00 30.52
CA ARG A 3 21.76 -11.11 31.99
C ARG A 3 21.69 -12.55 32.53
N GLU A 4 21.51 -13.55 31.68
CA GLU A 4 21.27 -14.96 32.10
C GLU A 4 22.44 -15.90 31.76
N GLY A 5 23.54 -15.39 31.20
CA GLY A 5 24.70 -16.21 30.84
C GLY A 5 24.42 -17.25 29.75
N ILE A 6 23.33 -17.09 28.98
CA ILE A 6 22.97 -17.98 27.88
C ILE A 6 23.99 -17.80 26.76
N VAL A 7 24.91 -18.76 26.63
CA VAL A 7 25.87 -18.83 25.52
C VAL A 7 25.14 -19.38 24.30
N LEU A 8 24.91 -18.52 23.31
CA LEU A 8 24.32 -18.92 22.03
C LEU A 8 25.38 -19.60 21.17
N THR A 9 24.97 -20.64 20.44
CA THR A 9 25.82 -21.29 19.44
C THR A 9 25.98 -20.39 18.21
N ASP A 10 27.06 -20.53 17.44
CA ASP A 10 27.31 -19.75 16.22
C ASP A 10 26.16 -19.87 15.21
N ALA A 11 25.50 -21.03 15.14
CA ALA A 11 24.32 -21.24 14.30
C ALA A 11 23.09 -20.43 14.78
N GLN A 12 22.92 -20.26 16.08
CA GLN A 12 21.84 -19.44 16.66
C GLN A 12 22.14 -17.94 16.51
N ILE A 13 23.41 -17.54 16.63
CA ILE A 13 23.84 -16.16 16.36
C ILE A 13 23.60 -15.82 14.90
N ALA A 14 24.03 -16.67 13.97
CA ALA A 14 23.79 -16.47 12.54
C ALA A 14 22.29 -16.45 12.17
N ALA A 15 21.46 -17.26 12.85
CA ALA A 15 20.02 -17.24 12.66
C ALA A 15 19.37 -15.94 13.19
N LEU A 16 19.84 -15.42 14.32
CA LEU A 16 19.39 -14.14 14.87
C LEU A 16 19.81 -12.96 14.01
N GLU A 17 21.05 -12.97 13.50
CA GLU A 17 21.56 -11.93 12.59
C GLU A 17 20.84 -11.95 11.24
N LYS A 18 20.59 -13.15 10.69
CA LYS A 18 19.80 -13.30 9.46
C LYS A 18 18.38 -12.79 9.65
N LYS A 19 17.74 -13.12 10.78
CA LYS A 19 16.42 -12.61 11.12
C LYS A 19 16.43 -11.08 11.28
N ALA A 20 17.41 -10.53 11.99
CA ALA A 20 17.54 -9.08 12.15
C ALA A 20 17.68 -8.35 10.80
N HIS A 21 18.47 -8.91 9.88
CA HIS A 21 18.59 -8.38 8.51
C HIS A 21 17.32 -8.55 7.66
N ASP A 22 16.61 -9.66 7.80
CA ASP A 22 15.33 -9.88 7.12
C ASP A 22 14.26 -8.91 7.65
N ASP A 23 14.24 -8.65 8.97
CA ASP A 23 13.33 -7.70 9.64
C ASP A 23 13.65 -6.25 9.20
N GLU A 24 14.93 -5.89 9.07
CA GLU A 24 15.41 -4.59 8.57
C GLU A 24 15.09 -4.38 7.07
N ALA A 25 15.21 -5.42 6.25
CA ALA A 25 14.88 -5.40 4.82
C ALA A 25 13.35 -5.30 4.57
N CYS A 26 12.53 -5.84 5.47
CA CYS A 26 11.07 -5.75 5.39
C CYS A 26 10.50 -4.41 5.90
N GLY A 27 11.34 -3.57 6.54
CA GLY A 27 10.89 -2.33 7.18
C GLY A 27 9.93 -2.59 8.35
N GLU A 28 10.17 -3.68 9.10
CA GLU A 28 9.39 -4.01 10.29
C GLU A 28 9.56 -2.88 11.33
N ILE A 29 8.46 -2.52 11.99
CA ILE A 29 8.47 -1.43 12.96
C ILE A 29 9.31 -1.89 14.16
N GLU A 30 10.34 -1.15 14.52
CA GLU A 30 11.18 -1.48 15.68
C GLU A 30 10.34 -1.56 16.95
N THR A 31 10.41 -2.68 17.66
CA THR A 31 9.69 -2.94 18.90
C THR A 31 10.68 -3.35 19.97
N ALA A 32 10.78 -2.57 21.05
CA ALA A 32 11.85 -2.75 22.03
C ALA A 32 11.50 -3.72 23.17
N HIS A 33 10.23 -3.74 23.60
CA HIS A 33 9.75 -4.52 24.73
C HIS A 33 8.21 -4.69 24.70
N PRO A 34 7.63 -5.62 25.49
CA PRO A 34 6.17 -5.71 25.64
C PRO A 34 5.58 -4.38 26.10
N GLY A 35 4.43 -4.00 25.55
CA GLY A 35 3.77 -2.71 25.79
C GLY A 35 4.36 -1.54 24.98
N TYR A 36 5.48 -1.71 24.27
CA TYR A 36 6.08 -0.62 23.49
C TYR A 36 5.20 -0.20 22.31
N LEU A 37 4.67 -1.17 21.57
CA LEU A 37 3.82 -0.93 20.40
C LEU A 37 2.74 -2.01 20.28
N GLY A 38 1.49 -1.59 20.35
CA GLY A 38 0.33 -2.41 19.97
C GLY A 38 -0.14 -2.09 18.56
N SER A 39 -0.55 -3.10 17.80
CA SER A 39 -1.30 -2.93 16.56
C SER A 39 -2.77 -3.18 16.86
N GLN A 40 -3.65 -2.22 16.54
CA GLN A 40 -5.09 -2.37 16.72
C GLN A 40 -5.81 -2.25 15.38
N ASP A 41 -6.74 -3.16 15.13
CA ASP A 41 -7.49 -3.25 13.88
C ASP A 41 -8.94 -3.73 14.06
N THR A 42 -9.80 -3.38 13.11
CA THR A 42 -11.24 -3.72 13.10
C THR A 42 -11.58 -4.57 11.88
N PHE A 43 -11.92 -5.83 12.12
CA PHE A 43 -12.30 -6.76 11.06
C PHE A 43 -13.83 -6.95 11.00
N TYR A 44 -14.41 -6.94 9.80
CA TYR A 44 -15.83 -7.30 9.63
C TYR A 44 -16.00 -8.82 9.58
N VAL A 45 -16.71 -9.38 10.56
CA VAL A 45 -16.87 -10.84 10.70
C VAL A 45 -18.02 -11.37 9.84
N GLY A 46 -19.13 -10.63 9.77
CA GLY A 46 -20.31 -11.09 9.05
C GLY A 46 -21.62 -10.52 9.60
N ASN A 47 -22.74 -11.05 9.10
CA ASN A 47 -24.08 -10.67 9.54
C ASN A 47 -24.81 -11.87 10.15
N LEU A 48 -25.24 -11.73 11.40
CA LEU A 48 -25.95 -12.77 12.14
C LEU A 48 -27.43 -12.44 12.24
N LYS A 49 -28.27 -13.41 11.86
CA LYS A 49 -29.73 -13.26 11.85
C LYS A 49 -30.24 -12.93 13.27
N GLY A 50 -30.92 -11.79 13.42
CA GLY A 50 -31.44 -11.30 14.70
C GLY A 50 -30.49 -10.41 15.49
N VAL A 51 -29.20 -10.36 15.15
CA VAL A 51 -28.19 -9.50 15.81
C VAL A 51 -27.72 -8.38 14.88
N GLY A 52 -27.61 -8.66 13.58
CA GLY A 52 -27.10 -7.72 12.59
C GLY A 52 -25.62 -7.93 12.28
N ARG A 53 -24.96 -6.87 11.81
CA ARG A 53 -23.54 -6.86 11.46
C ARG A 53 -22.68 -7.05 12.71
N ILE A 54 -21.62 -7.83 12.59
CA ILE A 54 -20.64 -8.06 13.65
C ILE A 54 -19.26 -7.65 13.16
N TYR A 55 -18.57 -6.90 14.00
CA TYR A 55 -17.21 -6.44 13.83
C TYR A 55 -16.35 -6.96 14.98
N GLN A 56 -15.13 -7.36 14.70
CA GLN A 56 -14.13 -7.78 15.68
C GLN A 56 -13.10 -6.66 15.82
N GLN A 57 -12.96 -6.12 17.02
CA GLN A 57 -11.79 -5.34 17.38
C GLN A 57 -10.71 -6.30 17.85
N THR A 58 -9.50 -6.13 17.33
CA THR A 58 -8.33 -6.92 17.73
C THR A 58 -7.19 -5.99 18.08
N PHE A 59 -6.55 -6.23 19.22
CA PHE A 59 -5.30 -5.62 19.63
C PHE A 59 -4.23 -6.71 19.68
N VAL A 60 -3.07 -6.47 19.11
CA VAL A 60 -1.92 -7.38 19.15
C VAL A 60 -0.70 -6.60 19.59
N ASP A 61 -0.04 -7.02 20.65
CA ASP A 61 1.27 -6.49 21.00
C ASP A 61 2.33 -7.04 20.04
N THR A 62 3.04 -6.12 19.42
CA THR A 62 3.96 -6.45 18.32
C THR A 62 5.24 -7.13 18.78
N TYR A 63 5.58 -7.06 20.07
CA TYR A 63 6.76 -7.70 20.64
C TYR A 63 6.43 -9.09 21.20
N SER A 64 5.50 -9.15 22.16
CA SER A 64 5.09 -10.37 22.87
C SER A 64 4.14 -11.25 22.08
N LYS A 65 3.53 -10.72 21.01
CA LYS A 65 2.50 -11.38 20.19
C LYS A 65 1.25 -11.78 20.98
N VAL A 66 1.02 -11.17 22.15
CA VAL A 66 -0.21 -11.32 22.91
C VAL A 66 -1.33 -10.56 22.20
N ALA A 67 -2.46 -11.23 21.98
CA ALA A 67 -3.61 -10.67 21.29
C ALA A 67 -4.85 -10.66 22.19
N HIS A 68 -5.61 -9.56 22.12
CA HIS A 68 -6.93 -9.43 22.72
C HIS A 68 -7.93 -9.15 21.60
N CYS A 69 -9.08 -9.80 21.64
CA CYS A 69 -10.13 -9.53 20.66
C CYS A 69 -11.51 -9.50 21.32
N LYS A 70 -12.38 -8.63 20.80
CA LYS A 70 -13.76 -8.49 21.28
C LYS A 70 -14.69 -8.16 20.11
N LEU A 71 -15.89 -8.74 20.16
CA LEU A 71 -16.91 -8.59 19.11
C LEU A 71 -17.89 -7.48 19.47
N TYR A 72 -18.24 -6.68 18.49
CA TYR A 72 -19.18 -5.58 18.59
C TYR A 72 -20.17 -5.59 17.44
N THR A 73 -21.37 -5.07 17.66
CA THR A 73 -22.38 -4.89 16.60
C THR A 73 -22.17 -3.62 15.79
N ASN A 74 -21.34 -2.70 16.29
CA ASN A 74 -21.08 -1.40 15.69
C ASN A 74 -19.58 -1.14 15.55
N LYS A 75 -19.22 -0.46 14.46
CA LYS A 75 -17.87 0.04 14.18
C LYS A 75 -17.80 1.52 14.56
N THR A 76 -17.47 1.82 15.81
CA THR A 76 -17.41 3.21 16.34
C THR A 76 -16.13 3.44 17.16
N PRO A 77 -15.72 4.71 17.35
CA PRO A 77 -14.56 5.02 18.21
C PRO A 77 -14.69 4.50 19.63
N LEU A 78 -15.91 4.51 20.16
CA LEU A 78 -16.21 3.99 21.49
C LEU A 78 -15.89 2.49 21.61
N THR A 79 -16.21 1.68 20.59
CA THR A 79 -15.91 0.23 20.65
C THR A 79 -14.43 -0.07 20.50
N ALA A 80 -13.68 0.78 19.78
CA ALA A 80 -12.22 0.71 19.74
C ALA A 80 -11.58 1.02 21.10
N ALA A 81 -12.09 2.03 21.81
CA ALA A 81 -11.60 2.40 23.14
C ALA A 81 -12.02 1.38 24.22
N ASP A 82 -13.22 0.81 24.11
CA ASP A 82 -13.73 -0.20 25.03
C ASP A 82 -12.83 -1.44 25.10
N LEU A 83 -12.32 -1.95 23.97
CA LEU A 83 -11.37 -3.07 23.97
C LEU A 83 -10.12 -2.75 24.80
N LEU A 84 -9.60 -1.53 24.66
CA LEU A 84 -8.42 -1.09 25.39
C LEU A 84 -8.70 -1.01 26.89
N ASN A 85 -9.83 -0.39 27.26
CA ASN A 85 -10.23 -0.18 28.64
C ASN A 85 -10.59 -1.46 29.39
N ASP A 86 -11.28 -2.38 28.72
CA ASP A 86 -11.85 -3.58 29.34
C ASP A 86 -10.83 -4.71 29.46
N SER A 87 -9.92 -4.84 28.50
CA SER A 87 -9.05 -6.02 28.39
C SER A 87 -7.56 -5.70 28.29
N VAL A 88 -7.17 -4.73 27.45
CA VAL A 88 -5.75 -4.51 27.14
C VAL A 88 -5.04 -3.80 28.29
N LEU A 89 -5.44 -2.58 28.64
CA LEU A 89 -4.75 -1.79 29.66
C LEU A 89 -4.75 -2.49 31.02
N PRO A 90 -5.87 -3.08 31.51
CA PRO A 90 -5.85 -3.81 32.77
C PRO A 90 -4.87 -5.01 32.77
N PHE A 91 -4.73 -5.70 31.63
CA PHE A 91 -3.79 -6.82 31.51
C PHE A 91 -2.34 -6.36 31.61
N TYR A 92 -1.96 -5.28 30.91
CA TYR A 92 -0.60 -4.74 30.96
C TYR A 92 -0.28 -4.09 32.30
N GLU A 93 -1.23 -3.37 32.91
CA GLU A 93 -1.09 -2.80 34.25
C GLU A 93 -0.87 -3.90 35.31
N ALA A 94 -1.59 -5.03 35.21
CA ALA A 94 -1.40 -6.16 36.11
C ALA A 94 0.01 -6.78 36.02
N GLN A 95 0.69 -6.61 34.89
CA GLN A 95 2.08 -7.02 34.69
C GLN A 95 3.10 -5.91 35.00
N GLY A 96 2.64 -4.73 35.44
CA GLY A 96 3.49 -3.56 35.70
C GLY A 96 4.11 -2.98 34.43
N LEU A 97 3.47 -3.15 33.27
CA LEU A 97 3.96 -2.70 31.97
C LEU A 97 3.07 -1.57 31.43
N PRO A 98 3.64 -0.42 31.02
CA PRO A 98 2.87 0.62 30.35
C PRO A 98 2.71 0.29 28.86
N VAL A 99 1.52 0.58 28.32
CA VAL A 99 1.30 0.60 26.86
C VAL A 99 1.67 1.98 26.34
N LEU A 100 2.74 2.07 25.54
CA LEU A 100 3.32 3.36 25.14
C LEU A 100 2.75 3.88 23.82
N ARG A 101 2.56 2.99 22.83
CA ARG A 101 2.08 3.38 21.50
C ARG A 101 1.10 2.39 20.94
N ILE A 102 0.17 2.91 20.14
CA ILE A 102 -0.74 2.09 19.36
C ILE A 102 -0.70 2.53 17.90
N LEU A 103 -0.48 1.57 17.01
CA LEU A 103 -0.59 1.70 15.58
C LEU A 103 -1.98 1.25 15.13
N THR A 104 -2.67 2.13 14.42
CA THR A 104 -3.92 1.80 13.73
C THR A 104 -3.86 2.23 12.27
N ASP A 105 -4.83 1.78 11.49
CA ASP A 105 -5.10 2.36 10.18
C ASP A 105 -5.71 3.78 10.31
N ARG A 106 -6.18 4.36 9.19
CA ARG A 106 -6.90 5.64 9.19
C ARG A 106 -8.43 5.48 9.15
N GLY A 107 -8.95 4.35 9.65
CA GLY A 107 -10.37 4.13 9.82
C GLY A 107 -11.03 5.22 10.66
N THR A 108 -12.31 5.47 10.38
CA THR A 108 -13.12 6.50 11.07
C THR A 108 -13.34 6.22 12.56
N GLU A 109 -13.08 4.99 12.99
CA GLU A 109 -13.13 4.51 14.36
C GLU A 109 -11.85 4.84 15.15
N TYR A 110 -10.72 5.05 14.48
CA TYR A 110 -9.46 5.41 15.12
C TYR A 110 -9.07 6.87 14.87
N CYS A 111 -9.50 7.44 13.75
CA CYS A 111 -9.11 8.77 13.31
C CYS A 111 -10.31 9.71 13.11
N GLY A 112 -10.26 10.87 13.77
CA GLY A 112 -11.21 11.97 13.53
C GLY A 112 -10.64 13.32 13.93
N LYS A 113 -11.52 14.25 14.34
CA LYS A 113 -11.09 15.51 14.97
C LYS A 113 -10.68 15.21 16.41
N VAL A 114 -9.40 15.43 16.73
CA VAL A 114 -8.81 15.03 18.02
C VAL A 114 -9.63 15.50 19.23
N GLU A 115 -10.17 16.73 19.18
CA GLU A 115 -10.97 17.31 20.28
C GLU A 115 -12.33 16.64 20.52
N GLN A 116 -12.83 15.85 19.57
CA GLN A 116 -14.18 15.27 19.59
C GLN A 116 -14.20 13.76 19.37
N HIS A 117 -13.02 13.14 19.21
CA HIS A 117 -12.94 11.74 18.83
C HIS A 117 -12.61 10.88 20.05
N ASP A 118 -13.63 10.17 20.56
CA ASP A 118 -13.58 9.42 21.82
C ASP A 118 -12.32 8.55 21.95
N TYR A 119 -11.94 7.82 20.88
CA TYR A 119 -10.75 6.99 20.89
C TYR A 119 -9.45 7.78 21.04
N GLN A 120 -9.32 8.92 20.34
CA GLN A 120 -8.07 9.71 20.41
C GLN A 120 -7.97 10.45 21.74
N LEU A 121 -9.10 10.91 22.29
CA LEU A 121 -9.18 11.45 23.64
C LEU A 121 -8.81 10.39 24.68
N TYR A 122 -9.31 9.16 24.53
CA TYR A 122 -9.00 8.06 25.43
C TYR A 122 -7.50 7.71 25.43
N LEU A 123 -6.87 7.65 24.26
CA LEU A 123 -5.42 7.46 24.17
C LEU A 123 -4.64 8.61 24.82
N ALA A 124 -5.06 9.86 24.57
CA ALA A 124 -4.41 11.03 25.15
C ALA A 124 -4.51 11.08 26.69
N ILE A 125 -5.64 10.65 27.26
CA ILE A 125 -5.84 10.57 28.72
C ILE A 125 -4.90 9.52 29.35
N ASN A 126 -4.63 8.43 28.64
CA ASN A 126 -3.75 7.35 29.10
C ASN A 126 -2.28 7.54 28.70
N ASP A 127 -1.91 8.72 28.17
CA ASP A 127 -0.56 9.04 27.68
C ASP A 127 -0.01 8.03 26.64
N ILE A 128 -0.91 7.52 25.78
CA ILE A 128 -0.58 6.56 24.73
C ILE A 128 -0.43 7.29 23.40
N GLU A 129 0.73 7.12 22.74
CA GLU A 129 0.98 7.74 21.45
C GLU A 129 0.20 7.03 20.33
N HIS A 130 -0.56 7.80 19.54
CA HIS A 130 -1.32 7.27 18.41
C HIS A 130 -0.51 7.38 17.11
N THR A 131 0.02 6.24 16.66
CA THR A 131 0.66 6.12 15.34
C THR A 131 -0.36 5.69 14.30
N LYS A 132 -0.32 6.31 13.11
CA LYS A 132 -1.24 6.00 12.00
C LYS A 132 -0.46 5.35 10.87
N GLY A 133 -1.04 4.33 10.22
CA GLY A 133 -0.47 3.68 9.03
C GLY A 133 -0.15 4.68 7.90
N LYS A 134 0.55 4.25 6.83
CA LYS A 134 0.87 5.15 5.70
C LYS A 134 -0.39 5.52 4.89
N ARG A 135 -0.50 6.77 4.41
CA ARG A 135 -1.72 7.31 3.74
C ARG A 135 -1.85 6.88 2.29
N PHE A 136 -0.70 6.72 1.65
CA PHE A 136 -0.59 6.24 0.30
C PHE A 136 0.12 4.90 0.37
N GLY A 137 -0.44 3.89 -0.27
CA GLY A 137 0.27 2.64 -0.50
C GLY A 137 1.56 2.88 -1.29
N ARG A 138 2.42 1.86 -1.29
CA ARG A 138 3.75 1.92 -1.90
C ARG A 138 3.71 2.30 -3.39
N ARG A 139 2.61 2.00 -4.10
CA ARG A 139 2.47 2.14 -5.56
C ARG A 139 1.68 3.37 -6.02
N ASN A 140 0.57 3.69 -5.34
CA ASN A 140 -0.19 4.92 -5.64
C ASN A 140 0.67 6.19 -5.53
N PHE A 141 1.67 6.19 -4.64
CA PHE A 141 2.69 7.25 -4.58
C PHE A 141 3.47 7.41 -5.89
N PHE A 142 3.93 6.31 -6.51
CA PHE A 142 4.68 6.35 -7.77
C PHE A 142 3.81 6.77 -8.95
N ILE A 143 2.55 6.31 -9.00
CA ILE A 143 1.60 6.73 -10.05
C ILE A 143 1.30 8.22 -9.94
N LEU A 144 1.06 8.73 -8.72
CA LEU A 144 0.79 10.16 -8.48
C LEU A 144 1.98 11.04 -8.87
N LEU A 145 3.21 10.60 -8.57
CA LEU A 145 4.44 11.32 -8.97
C LEU A 145 4.66 11.25 -10.49
N GLY A 146 4.25 10.16 -11.13
CA GLY A 146 4.33 9.97 -12.59
C GLY A 146 3.46 10.92 -13.39
N ILE A 147 2.28 11.33 -12.89
CA ILE A 147 1.34 12.22 -13.61
C ILE A 147 1.98 13.56 -14.04
N PRO A 148 2.59 14.37 -13.16
CA PRO A 148 3.27 15.60 -13.57
C PRO A 148 4.54 15.30 -14.38
N CYS A 149 5.20 14.17 -14.11
CA CYS A 149 6.42 13.79 -14.83
C CYS A 149 6.16 13.39 -16.28
N MET A 150 4.94 13.05 -16.68
CA MET A 150 4.59 12.77 -18.08
C MET A 150 4.75 13.98 -19.00
N PHE A 151 4.70 15.20 -18.48
CA PHE A 151 4.97 16.39 -19.28
C PHE A 151 6.46 16.51 -19.68
N SER A 152 7.36 15.78 -19.02
CA SER A 152 8.78 15.72 -19.43
C SER A 152 8.97 15.19 -20.86
N TYR A 153 8.06 14.35 -21.33
CA TYR A 153 8.07 13.79 -22.69
C TYR A 153 7.96 14.85 -23.78
N SER A 154 7.26 15.95 -23.49
CA SER A 154 7.09 17.07 -24.43
C SER A 154 8.36 17.89 -24.58
N PHE A 155 9.19 17.98 -23.53
CA PHE A 155 10.45 18.74 -23.58
C PHE A 155 11.53 18.09 -24.45
N MET A 156 11.49 16.77 -24.65
CA MET A 156 12.46 16.04 -25.49
C MET A 156 12.45 16.50 -26.96
N TRP A 157 11.36 17.10 -27.43
CA TRP A 157 11.18 17.53 -28.82
C TRP A 157 11.31 19.03 -29.03
N VAL A 158 11.81 19.77 -28.04
CA VAL A 158 12.24 21.15 -28.24
C VAL A 158 13.49 21.12 -29.13
N GLY A 159 13.43 21.80 -30.26
CA GLY A 159 14.52 21.90 -31.24
C GLY A 159 15.65 22.83 -30.80
N ASP A 160 16.77 22.78 -31.52
CA ASP A 160 17.87 23.76 -31.45
C ASP A 160 18.66 23.80 -30.13
N MET A 161 18.64 22.71 -29.35
CA MET A 161 19.39 22.60 -28.09
C MET A 161 20.65 21.72 -28.23
N GLY A 162 21.61 21.87 -27.31
CA GLY A 162 22.86 21.10 -27.31
C GLY A 162 22.69 19.63 -26.90
N TYR A 163 23.73 18.82 -27.14
CA TYR A 163 23.76 17.38 -26.82
C TYR A 163 23.31 17.03 -25.39
N TRP A 164 23.82 17.78 -24.39
CA TRP A 164 23.53 17.53 -22.97
C TRP A 164 22.05 17.67 -22.62
N TYR A 165 21.32 18.55 -23.32
CA TYR A 165 19.89 18.72 -23.11
C TYR A 165 19.10 17.48 -23.53
N TYR A 166 19.39 16.96 -24.73
CA TYR A 166 18.76 15.72 -25.20
C TYR A 166 19.15 14.55 -24.31
N LEU A 167 20.43 14.37 -23.99
CA LEU A 167 20.87 13.28 -23.11
C LEU A 167 20.10 13.29 -21.77
N LEU A 168 20.00 14.45 -21.11
CA LEU A 168 19.33 14.56 -19.83
C LEU A 168 17.81 14.34 -19.94
N THR A 169 17.16 14.90 -20.97
CA THR A 169 15.71 14.72 -21.18
C THR A 169 15.37 13.26 -21.53
N TYR A 170 16.22 12.55 -22.28
CA TYR A 170 16.07 11.12 -22.55
C TYR A 170 16.23 10.27 -21.29
N LEU A 171 17.24 10.54 -20.46
CA LEU A 171 17.44 9.81 -19.20
C LEU A 171 16.28 10.03 -18.23
N VAL A 172 15.82 11.28 -18.09
CA VAL A 172 14.65 11.60 -17.25
C VAL A 172 13.41 10.87 -17.76
N PHE A 173 13.19 10.84 -19.08
CA PHE A 173 12.06 10.12 -19.65
C PHE A 173 12.11 8.61 -19.34
N ASP A 174 13.28 7.98 -19.46
CA ASP A 174 13.43 6.54 -19.22
C ASP A 174 13.18 6.18 -17.73
N VAL A 175 13.65 7.02 -16.80
CA VAL A 175 13.36 6.89 -15.37
C VAL A 175 11.87 7.04 -15.09
N VAL A 176 11.22 8.05 -15.68
CA VAL A 176 9.78 8.28 -15.48
C VAL A 176 8.95 7.15 -16.09
N TYR A 177 9.35 6.65 -17.27
CA TYR A 177 8.70 5.54 -17.94
C TYR A 177 8.73 4.26 -17.10
N THR A 178 9.92 3.89 -16.60
CA THR A 178 10.09 2.72 -15.73
C THR A 178 9.36 2.86 -14.39
N MET A 179 9.35 4.06 -13.80
CA MET A 179 8.63 4.37 -12.56
C MET A 179 7.11 4.17 -12.69
N ILE A 180 6.54 4.32 -13.89
CA ILE A 180 5.10 4.10 -14.14
C ILE A 180 4.84 2.65 -14.56
N LEU A 181 5.69 2.09 -15.43
CA LEU A 181 5.52 0.74 -15.98
C LEU A 181 5.55 -0.34 -14.89
N VAL A 182 6.52 -0.26 -13.97
CA VAL A 182 6.71 -1.29 -12.94
C VAL A 182 5.48 -1.41 -12.03
N PRO A 183 4.99 -0.33 -11.38
CA PRO A 183 3.75 -0.39 -10.60
C PRO A 183 2.54 -0.85 -11.43
N TYR A 184 2.42 -0.37 -12.68
CA TYR A 184 1.29 -0.68 -13.54
C TYR A 184 1.17 -2.17 -13.89
N GLU A 185 2.28 -2.83 -14.27
CA GLU A 185 2.26 -4.27 -14.58
C GLU A 185 1.87 -5.12 -13.37
N THR A 186 2.30 -4.68 -12.22
CA THR A 186 2.11 -5.42 -10.97
C THR A 186 0.80 -5.13 -10.25
N LEU A 187 -0.01 -4.18 -10.75
CA LEU A 187 -1.29 -3.80 -10.16
C LEU A 187 -2.41 -4.82 -10.45
N VAL A 188 -2.46 -5.35 -11.67
CA VAL A 188 -3.46 -6.35 -12.10
C VAL A 188 -3.52 -7.59 -11.20
N PRO A 189 -2.39 -8.24 -10.82
CA PRO A 189 -2.43 -9.39 -9.92
C PRO A 189 -2.85 -9.04 -8.48
N GLU A 190 -2.81 -7.76 -8.08
CA GLU A 190 -3.14 -7.32 -6.72
C GLU A 190 -4.63 -6.98 -6.55
N MET A 191 -5.28 -6.55 -7.64
CA MET A 191 -6.71 -6.20 -7.64
C MET A 191 -7.65 -7.42 -7.63
N THR A 192 -7.18 -8.62 -7.99
CA THR A 192 -8.05 -9.80 -8.06
C THR A 192 -7.30 -11.14 -7.96
N ASP A 193 -7.73 -12.00 -7.02
CA ASP A 193 -7.19 -13.37 -6.86
C ASP A 193 -7.83 -14.40 -7.81
N ASP A 194 -9.02 -14.13 -8.34
CA ASP A 194 -9.70 -15.02 -9.27
C ASP A 194 -8.99 -15.02 -10.64
N PHE A 195 -8.38 -16.16 -10.99
CA PHE A 195 -7.72 -16.39 -12.28
C PHE A 195 -8.58 -15.98 -13.48
N LYS A 196 -9.90 -16.19 -13.42
CA LYS A 196 -10.83 -15.86 -14.51
C LYS A 196 -11.00 -14.35 -14.68
N GLN A 197 -11.00 -13.60 -13.58
CA GLN A 197 -11.08 -12.13 -13.60
C GLN A 197 -9.73 -11.50 -13.97
N LYS A 198 -8.62 -12.00 -13.41
CA LYS A 198 -7.26 -11.58 -13.76
C LYS A 198 -6.98 -11.70 -15.26
N THR A 199 -7.41 -12.81 -15.86
CA THR A 199 -7.29 -13.03 -17.32
C THR A 199 -8.11 -12.02 -18.12
N LYS A 200 -9.34 -11.70 -17.69
CA LYS A 200 -10.18 -10.66 -18.33
C LYS A 200 -9.54 -9.28 -18.26
N PHE A 201 -9.01 -8.88 -17.10
CA PHE A 201 -8.35 -7.59 -16.93
C PHE A 201 -7.07 -7.50 -17.77
N SER A 202 -6.25 -8.55 -17.79
CA SER A 202 -5.06 -8.61 -18.65
C SER A 202 -5.42 -8.56 -20.14
N GLY A 203 -6.48 -9.26 -20.55
CA GLY A 203 -6.95 -9.25 -21.94
C GLY A 203 -7.50 -7.88 -22.36
N ALA A 204 -8.33 -7.25 -21.53
CA ALA A 204 -8.85 -5.90 -21.78
C ALA A 204 -7.72 -4.87 -21.86
N ARG A 205 -6.73 -4.97 -20.98
CA ARG A 205 -5.54 -4.13 -20.98
C ARG A 205 -4.77 -4.21 -22.29
N ILE A 206 -4.45 -5.42 -22.75
CA ILE A 206 -3.69 -5.64 -24.00
C ILE A 206 -4.50 -5.12 -25.20
N ALA A 207 -5.81 -5.36 -25.23
CA ALA A 207 -6.66 -4.85 -26.31
C ALA A 207 -6.70 -3.31 -26.37
N LEU A 208 -6.83 -2.65 -25.22
CA LEU A 208 -6.79 -1.19 -25.13
C LEU A 208 -5.42 -0.62 -25.51
N ALA A 209 -4.33 -1.27 -25.08
CA ALA A 209 -2.97 -0.90 -25.48
C ALA A 209 -2.79 -0.98 -26.99
N GLN A 210 -3.26 -2.05 -27.63
CA GLN A 210 -3.17 -2.21 -29.08
C GLN A 210 -3.99 -1.17 -29.84
N LEU A 211 -5.20 -0.85 -29.36
CA LEU A 211 -6.03 0.20 -29.93
C LEU A 211 -5.35 1.58 -29.81
N SER A 212 -4.71 1.85 -28.68
CA SER A 212 -3.95 3.09 -28.48
C SER A 212 -2.75 3.20 -29.42
N ALA A 213 -2.02 2.11 -29.65
CA ALA A 213 -0.88 2.07 -30.56
C ALA A 213 -1.29 2.36 -32.01
N ILE A 214 -2.44 1.82 -32.43
CA ILE A 214 -3.02 2.09 -33.75
C ILE A 214 -3.34 3.58 -33.89
N LEU A 215 -4.08 4.16 -32.94
CA LEU A 215 -4.42 5.60 -32.96
C LEU A 215 -3.17 6.49 -32.91
N ALA A 216 -2.14 6.08 -32.16
CA ALA A 216 -0.91 6.83 -32.03
C ALA A 216 -0.11 6.91 -33.33
N ALA A 217 -0.22 5.90 -34.21
CA ALA A 217 0.43 5.90 -35.51
C ALA A 217 -0.19 6.91 -36.50
N PHE A 218 -1.49 7.23 -36.36
CA PHE A 218 -2.19 8.14 -37.27
C PHE A 218 -2.00 9.63 -36.91
N LEU A 219 -1.82 9.94 -35.62
CA LEU A 219 -1.78 11.33 -35.14
C LEU A 219 -0.65 12.17 -35.79
N PRO A 220 0.61 11.69 -35.87
CA PRO A 220 1.68 12.44 -36.52
C PRO A 220 1.44 12.62 -38.03
N GLY A 221 0.85 11.62 -38.69
CA GLY A 221 0.55 11.69 -40.13
C GLY A 221 -0.47 12.77 -40.48
N ILE A 222 -1.52 12.91 -39.66
CA ILE A 222 -2.54 13.97 -39.82
C ILE A 222 -1.92 15.35 -39.56
N LEU A 223 -1.11 15.48 -38.51
CA LEU A 223 -0.44 16.73 -38.15
C LEU A 223 0.58 17.18 -39.20
N LEU A 224 1.37 16.26 -39.77
CA LEU A 224 2.33 16.54 -40.84
C LEU A 224 1.65 16.94 -42.16
N SER A 225 0.45 16.40 -42.43
CA SER A 225 -0.36 16.78 -43.60
C SER A 225 -0.89 18.22 -43.49
N HIS A 226 -1.19 18.69 -42.27
CA HIS A 226 -1.78 20.02 -42.05
C HIS A 226 -0.74 21.13 -41.85
N PHE A 227 0.39 20.85 -41.19
CA PHE A 227 1.42 21.85 -40.84
C PHE A 227 2.64 21.90 -41.78
N GLY A 228 2.72 21.00 -42.76
CA GLY A 228 3.85 20.94 -43.70
C GLY A 228 5.10 20.26 -43.12
N LYS A 229 5.91 19.66 -44.00
CA LYS A 229 7.05 18.79 -43.64
C LYS A 229 8.29 19.52 -43.12
N ASP A 230 8.33 20.85 -43.20
CA ASP A 230 9.55 21.64 -43.02
C ASP A 230 9.72 22.25 -41.61
N ASN A 231 8.83 21.93 -40.66
CA ASN A 231 8.87 22.44 -39.29
C ASN A 231 8.97 21.31 -38.26
N SER A 232 9.76 21.50 -37.19
CA SER A 232 9.88 20.59 -36.03
C SER A 232 8.73 20.71 -35.02
N ILE A 233 7.99 21.81 -35.12
CA ILE A 233 6.85 22.20 -34.28
C ILE A 233 5.70 21.17 -34.26
N PRO A 234 5.32 20.49 -35.37
CA PRO A 234 4.26 19.49 -35.38
C PRO A 234 4.58 18.27 -34.50
N PHE A 235 5.86 17.91 -34.36
CA PHE A 235 6.28 16.83 -33.48
C PHE A 235 6.11 17.23 -32.01
N PHE A 236 6.51 18.44 -31.63
CA PHE A 236 6.29 18.96 -30.28
C PHE A 236 4.79 18.96 -29.91
N TYR A 237 3.92 19.48 -30.80
CA TYR A 237 2.47 19.47 -30.54
C TYR A 237 1.88 18.07 -30.47
N SER A 238 2.33 17.13 -31.33
CA SER A 238 1.87 15.74 -31.27
C SER A 238 2.17 15.11 -29.91
N ARG A 239 3.38 15.35 -29.36
CA ARG A 239 3.81 14.79 -28.07
C ARG A 239 3.17 15.47 -26.89
N LEU A 240 2.87 16.77 -26.98
CA LEU A 240 2.08 17.49 -25.99
C LEU A 240 0.65 16.93 -25.89
N VAL A 241 0.02 16.63 -27.03
CA VAL A 241 -1.30 16.00 -27.05
C VAL A 241 -1.24 14.60 -26.43
N PHE A 242 -0.25 13.79 -26.79
CA PHE A 242 -0.07 12.47 -26.17
C PHE A 242 0.21 12.55 -24.66
N SER A 243 1.03 13.49 -24.19
CA SER A 243 1.33 13.63 -22.76
C SER A 243 0.09 14.01 -21.96
N VAL A 244 -0.77 14.90 -22.49
CA VAL A 244 -2.05 15.28 -21.86
C VAL A 244 -3.03 14.10 -21.81
N ILE A 245 -3.13 13.33 -22.89
CA ILE A 245 -3.97 12.12 -22.93
C ILE A 245 -3.47 11.10 -21.91
N CYS A 246 -2.16 10.80 -21.88
CA CYS A 246 -1.56 9.88 -20.91
C CYS A 246 -1.74 10.36 -19.48
N ALA A 247 -1.53 11.65 -19.19
CA ALA A 247 -1.76 12.21 -17.86
C ALA A 247 -3.23 12.07 -17.42
N THR A 248 -4.18 12.27 -18.35
CA THR A 248 -5.62 12.09 -18.08
C THR A 248 -5.94 10.62 -17.79
N VAL A 249 -5.42 9.68 -18.59
CA VAL A 249 -5.60 8.24 -18.36
C VAL A 249 -4.99 7.81 -17.04
N LEU A 250 -3.77 8.25 -16.70
CA LEU A 250 -3.14 7.94 -15.41
C LEU A 250 -3.91 8.54 -14.23
N THR A 251 -4.51 9.72 -14.41
CA THR A 251 -5.39 10.32 -13.39
C THR A 251 -6.65 9.50 -13.20
N LEU A 252 -7.28 9.02 -14.28
CA LEU A 252 -8.41 8.10 -14.20
C LEU A 252 -8.00 6.78 -13.53
N VAL A 253 -6.86 6.21 -13.92
CA VAL A 253 -6.31 5.02 -13.26
C VAL A 253 -6.13 5.29 -11.78
N TYR A 254 -5.55 6.41 -11.37
CA TYR A 254 -5.40 6.75 -9.95
C TYR A 254 -6.75 6.81 -9.20
N PHE A 255 -7.78 7.42 -9.78
CA PHE A 255 -9.10 7.51 -9.14
C PHE A 255 -9.86 6.18 -9.10
N PHE A 256 -9.69 5.34 -10.13
CA PHE A 256 -10.42 4.08 -10.27
C PHE A 256 -9.65 2.86 -9.76
N THR A 257 -8.35 3.01 -9.49
CA THR A 257 -7.51 1.94 -8.95
C THR A 257 -7.75 1.81 -7.47
N TRP A 258 -8.35 0.69 -7.09
CA TRP A 258 -8.53 0.28 -5.72
C TRP A 258 -7.33 -0.57 -5.29
N GLU A 259 -6.49 -0.02 -4.41
CA GLU A 259 -5.52 -0.86 -3.68
C GLU A 259 -6.33 -1.69 -2.67
N ARG A 260 -6.29 -3.01 -2.81
CA ARG A 260 -6.97 -3.92 -1.90
C ARG A 260 -6.40 -3.72 -0.49
N PRO A 261 -7.22 -3.46 0.55
CA PRO A 261 -6.71 -3.41 1.90
C PRO A 261 -6.02 -4.73 2.23
N SER A 262 -4.86 -4.68 2.90
CA SER A 262 -3.98 -5.82 3.19
C SER A 262 -4.70 -6.99 3.91
N GLU A 263 -5.87 -6.73 4.49
CA GLU A 263 -6.73 -7.69 5.18
C GLU A 263 -7.18 -8.89 4.32
N GLU A 264 -7.54 -8.68 3.04
CA GLU A 264 -8.02 -9.79 2.19
C GLU A 264 -6.86 -10.67 1.68
N MET A 265 -5.66 -10.11 1.59
CA MET A 265 -4.45 -10.84 1.20
C MET A 265 -4.04 -11.84 2.29
N SER A 266 -4.25 -11.50 3.57
CA SER A 266 -3.99 -12.40 4.71
C SER A 266 -4.93 -13.61 4.69
N ALA A 267 -6.23 -13.43 4.43
CA ALA A 267 -7.17 -14.55 4.38
C ALA A 267 -6.90 -15.52 3.21
N ALA A 268 -6.57 -14.99 2.03
CA ALA A 268 -6.25 -15.79 0.85
C ALA A 268 -4.86 -16.45 0.94
N SER A 269 -3.86 -15.75 1.48
CA SER A 269 -2.52 -16.32 1.72
C SER A 269 -2.53 -17.37 2.83
N LEU A 270 -3.29 -17.18 3.92
CA LEU A 270 -3.50 -18.18 4.97
C LEU A 270 -4.24 -19.43 4.46
N GLN A 271 -5.16 -19.27 3.49
CA GLN A 271 -5.81 -20.40 2.81
C GLN A 271 -4.84 -21.14 1.89
N ALA A 272 -4.05 -20.41 1.09
CA ALA A 272 -3.03 -21.01 0.23
C ALA A 272 -1.92 -21.70 1.04
N GLU A 273 -1.51 -21.13 2.16
CA GLU A 273 -0.53 -21.71 3.07
C GLU A 273 -1.08 -22.97 3.76
N LYS A 274 -2.35 -22.96 4.20
CA LYS A 274 -3.04 -24.17 4.69
C LYS A 274 -3.16 -25.26 3.64
N GLU A 275 -3.52 -24.92 2.40
CA GLU A 275 -3.59 -25.88 1.30
C GLU A 275 -2.21 -26.48 0.96
N LEU A 276 -1.14 -25.69 1.04
CA LEU A 276 0.24 -26.15 0.88
C LEU A 276 0.70 -27.04 2.05
N THR A 277 0.30 -26.73 3.29
CA THR A 277 0.62 -27.58 4.45
C THR A 277 -0.13 -28.92 4.37
N ASP A 278 -1.39 -28.89 3.95
CA ASP A 278 -2.23 -30.09 3.78
C ASP A 278 -1.76 -30.96 2.60
N ALA A 279 -1.23 -30.35 1.54
CA ALA A 279 -0.65 -31.07 0.40
C ALA A 279 0.71 -31.71 0.74
N GLY A 280 1.56 -31.02 1.52
CA GLY A 280 2.85 -31.56 1.98
C GLY A 280 2.74 -32.69 2.99
N THR A 281 1.60 -32.83 3.68
CA THR A 281 1.36 -33.91 4.66
C THR A 281 0.79 -35.18 4.02
N LYS A 282 0.42 -35.13 2.73
CA LYS A 282 -0.13 -36.28 1.97
C LYS A 282 0.85 -36.91 0.98
N ALA A 283 2.11 -36.47 0.96
CA ALA A 283 3.21 -37.07 0.21
C ALA A 283 4.17 -37.79 1.17
#